data_AF-A0AAN5A090-F1
#
_entry.id   AF-A0AAN5A090-F1
#
_cell.length_a   1.000
_cell.length_b   1.000
_cell.length_c   1.000
_cell.angle_alpha   90.00
_cell.angle_beta   90.00
_cell.angle_gamma   90.00
#
_symmetry.space_group_name_H-M   'P 1'
#
loop_
_entity.id
_entity.type
_entity.pdbx_description
1 polymer ?
#
loop_
_entity_poly.entity_id
_entity_poly.type
_entity_poly.pdbx_seq_one_letter_code
_entity_poly.pdbx_strand_id
1 'polypeptide(L)' 'MRFAMDAQTAFLRSLGVEIFESGYRRRPEAVKARAVAETLEPGVTVNAVAARYGVKPNQLSA' A
#
# COMPACT_ATOMS: atom_id res chain seq x y z
N MET A 1 -22.93 14.10 0.15
CA MET A 1 -23.07 13.44 1.48
C MET A 1 -21.66 13.14 2.00
N ARG A 2 -21.03 14.05 2.75
CA ARG A 2 -19.62 13.93 3.20
C ARG A 2 -19.46 14.57 4.58
N PHE A 3 -20.08 13.99 5.59
CA PHE A 3 -20.02 14.46 6.98
C PHE A 3 -19.69 13.34 8.00
N ALA A 4 -19.49 12.10 7.54
CA ALA A 4 -19.21 10.95 8.42
C ALA A 4 -17.71 10.59 8.53
N MET A 5 -16.84 11.18 7.69
CA MET A 5 -15.43 10.81 7.63
C MET A 5 -14.60 11.41 8.78
N ASP A 6 -14.98 12.58 9.30
CA ASP A 6 -14.13 13.38 10.19
C ASP A 6 -14.00 12.78 11.59
N ALA A 7 -15.10 12.31 12.19
CA ALA A 7 -15.07 11.75 13.54
C ALA A 7 -14.29 10.42 13.61
N GLN A 8 -14.48 9.55 12.62
CA GLN A 8 -13.81 8.26 12.57
C GLN A 8 -12.31 8.42 12.24
N THR A 9 -11.98 9.35 11.35
CA THR A 9 -10.59 9.66 11.02
C THR A 9 -9.86 10.31 12.20
N ALA A 10 -10.51 11.21 12.93
CA ALA A 10 -9.94 11.82 14.14
C ALA A 10 -9.66 10.78 15.23
N PHE A 11 -10.58 9.84 15.47
CA PHE A 11 -10.38 8.73 16.41
C PHE A 11 -9.21 7.82 16.02
N LEU A 12 -9.08 7.48 14.74
CA LEU A 12 -8.00 6.62 14.30
C LEU A 12 -6.64 7.33 14.32
N ARG A 13 -6.58 8.64 14.02
CA ARG A 13 -5.37 9.45 14.18
C ARG A 13 -4.93 9.59 15.64
N SER A 14 -5.85 9.70 16.58
CA SER A 14 -5.48 9.73 18.02
C SER A 14 -4.92 8.39 18.51
N LEU A 15 -5.29 7.28 17.87
CA LEU A 15 -4.66 5.97 18.08
C LEU A 15 -3.31 5.81 17.36
N GLY A 16 -2.80 6.85 16.70
CA GLY A 16 -1.54 6.81 15.95
C GLY A 16 -1.66 6.16 14.57
N VAL A 17 -2.87 5.98 14.04
CA VAL A 17 -3.08 5.43 12.69
C VAL A 17 -2.97 6.56 11.67
N GLU A 18 -2.02 6.41 10.74
CA GLU A 18 -1.90 7.32 9.60
C GLU A 18 -3.03 7.06 8.58
N ILE A 19 -3.95 8.04 8.48
CA ILE A 19 -5.05 8.02 7.52
C ILE A 19 -4.87 9.18 6.53
N PHE A 20 -4.77 8.79 5.26
CA PHE A 20 -4.72 9.69 4.12
C PHE A 20 -6.14 10.04 3.68
N GLU A 21 -6.35 11.28 3.21
CA GLU A 21 -7.65 11.79 2.74
C GLU A 21 -8.29 10.94 1.63
N SER A 22 -7.48 10.15 0.92
CA SER A 22 -7.96 9.24 -0.13
C SER A 22 -8.69 8.01 0.42
N GLY A 23 -8.63 7.75 1.74
CA GLY A 23 -9.22 6.57 2.38
C GLY A 23 -8.47 5.26 2.10
N TYR A 24 -7.36 5.32 1.35
CA TYR A 24 -6.53 4.15 1.06
C TYR A 24 -5.35 4.08 2.04
N ARG A 25 -5.07 2.87 2.55
CA ARG A 25 -3.80 2.59 3.25
C ARG A 25 -2.66 2.82 2.27
N ARG A 26 -1.81 3.82 2.52
CA ARG A 26 -0.56 4.00 1.79
C ARG A 26 0.41 2.91 2.21
N ARG A 27 1.02 2.21 1.26
CA ARG A 27 2.18 1.36 1.56
C ARG A 27 3.38 2.27 1.77
N PRO A 28 4.27 1.96 2.73
CA PRO A 28 5.55 2.66 2.82
C PRO A 28 6.32 2.53 1.50
N GLU A 29 6.85 3.65 0.98
CA GLU A 29 7.58 3.67 -0.30
C GLU A 29 8.76 2.70 -0.30
N ALA A 30 9.45 2.52 0.83
CA ALA A 30 10.53 1.55 0.98
C ALA A 30 10.07 0.11 0.72
N VAL A 31 8.85 -0.25 1.16
CA VAL A 31 8.27 -1.58 0.92
C VAL A 31 7.90 -1.75 -0.55
N LYS A 32 7.35 -0.70 -1.18
CA LYS A 32 7.05 -0.71 -2.62
C LYS A 32 8.33 -0.84 -3.45
N ALA A 33 9.36 -0.04 -3.14
CA ALA A 33 10.65 -0.05 -3.84
C ALA A 33 11.33 -1.41 -3.74
N ARG A 34 11.30 -2.05 -2.56
CA ARG A 34 11.82 -3.42 -2.38
C ARG A 34 11.07 -4.43 -3.24
N ALA A 35 9.74 -4.38 -3.24
CA ALA A 35 8.93 -5.29 -4.04
C ALA A 35 9.20 -5.10 -5.54
N VAL A 36 9.36 -3.87 -6.03
CA VAL A 36 9.72 -3.58 -7.42
C VAL A 36 11.13 -4.10 -7.72
N ALA A 37 12.12 -3.84 -6.86
CA ALA A 37 13.49 -4.33 -7.05
C ALA A 37 13.56 -5.86 -7.17
N GLU A 38 12.80 -6.59 -6.36
CA GLU A 38 12.72 -8.06 -6.41
C GLU A 38 12.16 -8.56 -7.76
N THR A 39 11.24 -7.82 -8.39
CA THR A 39 10.75 -8.18 -9.75
C THR A 39 11.79 -8.01 -10.85
N LEU A 40 12.85 -7.23 -10.62
CA LEU A 40 13.91 -6.98 -11.59
C LEU A 40 15.02 -8.04 -11.54
N GLU A 41 14.97 -8.97 -10.56
CA GLU A 41 15.93 -10.06 -10.48
C GLU A 41 15.73 -11.07 -11.64
N PRO A 42 16.83 -11.56 -12.27
CA PRO A 42 16.73 -12.51 -13.37
C PRO A 42 15.95 -13.78 -12.99
N GLY A 43 14.98 -14.16 -13.82
CA GLY A 43 14.16 -15.37 -13.61
C GLY A 43 13.03 -15.20 -12.60
N VAL A 44 12.90 -14.04 -11.95
CA VAL A 44 11.76 -13.73 -11.08
C VAL A 44 10.55 -13.29 -11.91
N THR A 45 9.36 -13.70 -11.50
CA THR A 45 8.10 -13.26 -12.13
C THR A 45 7.38 -12.26 -11.24
N VAL A 46 6.77 -11.25 -11.88
CA VAL A 46 5.93 -10.25 -11.19
C VAL A 46 4.82 -10.93 -10.37
N ASN A 47 4.25 -12.03 -10.87
CA ASN A 47 3.19 -12.76 -10.18
C ASN A 47 3.68 -13.43 -8.89
N ALA A 48 4.88 -14.02 -8.90
CA ALA A 48 5.46 -14.64 -7.71
C ALA A 48 5.75 -13.61 -6.62
N VAL A 49 6.30 -12.44 -7.00
CA VAL A 49 6.50 -11.33 -6.07
C VAL A 49 5.16 -10.80 -5.56
N ALA A 50 4.18 -10.63 -6.44
CA ALA A 50 2.86 -10.14 -6.06
C ALA A 50 2.20 -11.01 -4.98
N ALA A 51 2.31 -12.33 -5.10
CA ALA A 51 1.83 -13.28 -4.10
C ALA A 51 2.54 -13.11 -2.74
N ARG A 52 3.87 -12.91 -2.71
CA ARG A 52 4.66 -12.71 -1.48
C ARG A 52 4.23 -11.48 -0.69
N TYR A 53 3.93 -10.39 -1.39
CA TYR A 53 3.53 -9.11 -0.76
C TYR A 53 2.01 -8.95 -0.62
N GLY A 54 1.22 -9.96 -0.99
CA GLY A 54 -0.24 -9.93 -0.93
C GLY A 54 -0.84 -8.82 -1.80
N VAL A 55 -0.29 -8.62 -3.01
CA VAL A 55 -0.68 -7.53 -3.92
C VAL A 55 -1.16 -8.08 -5.24
N LYS A 56 -1.90 -7.26 -6.00
CA LYS A 56 -2.16 -7.57 -7.40
C LYS A 56 -0.91 -7.22 -8.23
N PRO A 57 -0.56 -8.01 -9.27
CA PRO A 57 0.61 -7.75 -10.10
C PRO A 57 0.65 -6.32 -10.69
N ASN A 58 -0.50 -5.76 -11.05
CA ASN A 58 -0.60 -4.38 -11.57
C ASN A 58 -0.25 -3.28 -10.55
N GLN A 59 -0.09 -3.63 -9.26
CA GLN A 59 0.37 -2.70 -8.23
C GLN A 59 1.90 -2.62 -8.10
N LEU A 60 2.64 -3.50 -8.79
CA LEU A 60 4.11 -3.50 -8.83
C LEU A 60 4.70 -2.69 -9.99
N SER A 61 3.90 -1.82 -10.61
CA SER A 61 4.42 -0.87 -11.59
C SER A 61 5.25 0.22 -10.90
N ALA A 62 6.42 0.50 -11.47
CA ALA A 62 7.17 1.72 -11.22
C ALA A 62 6.32 2.93 -11.64
#